data_AF-A0AAW6H683-F1
#
_entry.id   AF-A0AAW6H683-F1
#
_cell.length_a   1.000
_cell.length_b   1.000
_cell.length_c   1.000
_cell.angle_alpha   90.00
_cell.angle_beta   90.00
_cell.angle_gamma   90.00
#
_symmetry.space_group_name_H-M   'P 1'
#
loop_
_entity.id
_entity.type
_entity.pdbx_description
1 polymer ?
#
loop_
_entity_poly.entity_id
_entity_poly.type
_entity_poly.pdbx_seq_one_letter_code
_entity_poly.pdbx_strand_id
1 'polypeptide(L)'
;MAKKNSTAKDTELSLSFFGKVAALFRSETVHFVIGLVLVIFSVYLLLAFSSFFFTGAADQSIIDGGSAQELISTNNGVKNYAGSRGAQLASYLINDCFGVSSFLILVFLAVAGLKLMRVRVVRLWKWFIG
;
A
#
# COMPACT_ATOMS: atom_id res chain seq x y z
N MET A 1 3.97 -50.28 -7.32
CA MET A 1 3.80 -48.97 -7.98
C MET A 1 2.71 -48.20 -7.23
N ALA A 2 3.02 -47.10 -6.54
CA ALA A 2 2.02 -46.28 -5.85
C ALA A 2 2.47 -44.81 -5.80
N LYS A 3 2.10 -44.02 -6.81
CA LYS A 3 2.29 -42.55 -6.81
C LYS A 3 1.30 -41.90 -7.77
N LYS A 4 0.02 -41.76 -7.38
CA LYS A 4 -0.96 -41.00 -8.17
C LYS A 4 -2.09 -40.32 -7.39
N ASN A 5 -1.94 -40.13 -6.06
CA ASN A 5 -3.00 -39.53 -5.22
C ASN A 5 -2.68 -38.12 -4.68
N SER A 6 -1.50 -37.56 -4.96
CA SER A 6 -1.10 -36.26 -4.40
C SER A 6 -1.79 -35.08 -5.10
N THR A 7 -1.89 -35.10 -6.43
CA THR A 7 -2.35 -33.94 -7.23
C THR A 7 -3.83 -33.57 -7.02
N ALA A 8 -4.70 -34.55 -6.75
CA ALA A 8 -6.13 -34.30 -6.51
C ALA A 8 -6.38 -33.74 -5.09
N LYS A 9 -5.63 -34.22 -4.08
CA LYS A 9 -5.71 -33.73 -2.70
C LYS A 9 -5.21 -32.30 -2.57
N ASP A 10 -4.12 -31.96 -3.26
CA ASP A 10 -3.54 -30.61 -3.23
C ASP A 10 -4.45 -29.58 -3.92
N THR A 11 -5.15 -30.00 -4.99
CA THR A 11 -6.10 -29.15 -5.71
C THR A 11 -7.37 -28.88 -4.90
N GLU A 12 -7.95 -29.90 -4.24
CA GLU A 12 -9.10 -29.71 -3.34
C GLU A 12 -8.75 -28.91 -2.07
N LEU A 13 -7.56 -29.12 -1.51
CA LEU A 13 -7.07 -28.38 -0.35
C LEU A 13 -6.85 -26.90 -0.70
N SER A 14 -6.26 -26.63 -1.86
CA SER A 14 -6.10 -25.28 -2.41
C SER A 14 -7.46 -24.59 -2.61
N LEU A 15 -8.42 -25.26 -3.24
CA LEU A 15 -9.77 -24.73 -3.48
C LEU A 15 -10.54 -24.46 -2.17
N SER A 16 -10.36 -25.33 -1.16
CA SER A 16 -10.85 -25.15 0.21
C SER A 16 -10.18 -23.98 0.93
N PHE A 17 -8.87 -23.78 0.74
CA PHE A 17 -8.11 -22.68 1.33
C PHE A 17 -8.52 -21.34 0.71
N PHE A 18 -8.61 -21.25 -0.63
CA PHE A 18 -9.12 -20.07 -1.33
C PHE A 18 -10.57 -19.75 -0.95
N GLY A 19 -11.43 -20.76 -0.83
CA GLY A 19 -12.81 -20.58 -0.37
C GLY A 19 -12.90 -20.05 1.07
N LYS A 20 -12.06 -20.56 1.98
CA LYS A 20 -11.97 -20.06 3.36
C LYS A 20 -11.40 -18.64 3.44
N VAL A 21 -10.36 -18.34 2.66
CA VAL A 21 -9.79 -16.99 2.57
C VAL A 21 -10.83 -16.01 2.01
N ALA A 22 -11.54 -16.36 0.94
CA ALA A 22 -12.61 -15.54 0.37
C ALA A 22 -13.77 -15.32 1.37
N ALA A 23 -14.10 -16.34 2.18
CA ALA A 23 -15.10 -16.21 3.23
C ALA A 23 -14.65 -15.28 4.37
N LEU A 24 -13.37 -15.27 4.73
CA LEU A 24 -12.81 -14.31 5.69
C LEU A 24 -12.88 -12.88 5.15
N PHE A 25 -12.60 -12.66 3.86
CA PHE A 25 -12.76 -11.35 3.22
C PHE A 25 -14.22 -10.86 3.19
N ARG A 26 -15.22 -11.73 3.39
CA ARG A 26 -16.63 -11.31 3.53
C ARG A 26 -16.99 -10.82 4.94
N SER A 27 -16.11 -10.99 5.93
CA SER A 27 -16.36 -10.52 7.29
C SER A 27 -16.39 -8.99 7.35
N GLU A 28 -17.34 -8.44 8.09
CA GLU A 28 -17.43 -7.00 8.36
C GLU A 28 -16.18 -6.49 9.09
N THR A 29 -15.64 -7.27 10.01
CA THR A 29 -14.41 -6.95 10.73
C THR A 29 -13.22 -6.80 9.79
N VAL A 30 -13.13 -7.67 8.76
CA VAL A 30 -12.02 -7.63 7.79
C VAL A 30 -12.12 -6.38 6.91
N HIS A 31 -13.33 -6.02 6.46
CA HIS A 31 -13.54 -4.77 5.73
C HIS A 31 -13.14 -3.55 6.56
N PHE A 32 -13.51 -3.54 7.84
CA PHE A 32 -13.13 -2.48 8.77
C PHE A 32 -11.61 -2.39 8.96
N VAL A 33 -10.93 -3.52 9.20
CA VAL A 33 -9.47 -3.55 9.40
C VAL A 33 -8.74 -3.11 8.13
N ILE A 34 -9.14 -3.60 6.95
CA ILE A 34 -8.55 -3.17 5.68
C ILE A 34 -8.77 -1.67 5.48
N GLY A 35 -9.96 -1.17 5.77
CA GLY A 35 -10.26 0.25 5.68
C GLY A 35 -9.40 1.10 6.62
N LEU A 36 -9.22 0.66 7.86
CA LEU A 36 -8.34 1.31 8.84
C LEU A 36 -6.89 1.35 8.36
N VAL A 37 -6.37 0.21 7.86
CA VAL A 37 -5.01 0.12 7.33
C VAL A 37 -4.82 1.07 6.14
N LEU A 38 -5.81 1.18 5.24
CA LEU A 38 -5.76 2.12 4.12
C LEU A 38 -5.72 3.58 4.57
N VAL A 39 -6.47 3.96 5.61
CA VAL A 39 -6.43 5.32 6.16
C VAL A 39 -5.07 5.60 6.79
N ILE A 40 -4.54 4.67 7.61
CA ILE A 40 -3.21 4.81 8.21
C ILE A 40 -2.14 4.93 7.12
N PHE A 41 -2.22 4.10 6.09
CA PHE A 41 -1.29 4.13 4.96
C PHE A 41 -1.41 5.43 4.16
N SER A 42 -2.61 5.99 3.99
CA SER A 42 -2.80 7.32 3.39
C SER A 42 -2.11 8.42 4.19
N VAL A 43 -2.26 8.41 5.52
CA VAL A 43 -1.57 9.38 6.41
C VAL A 43 -0.05 9.20 6.35
N TYR A 44 0.43 7.96 6.32
CA TYR A 44 1.85 7.66 6.14
C TYR A 44 2.40 8.25 4.83
N LEU A 45 1.70 8.04 3.71
CA LEU A 45 2.09 8.61 2.42
C LEU A 45 1.99 10.14 2.42
N LEU A 46 1.01 10.73 3.10
CA LEU A 46 0.91 12.18 3.25
C LEU A 46 2.14 12.77 3.96
N LEU A 47 2.60 12.13 5.04
CA LEU A 47 3.84 12.50 5.72
C LEU A 47 5.06 12.33 4.80
N ALA A 48 5.13 11.21 4.09
CA ALA A 48 6.22 10.92 3.15
C ALA A 48 6.30 11.98 2.04
N PHE A 49 5.16 12.31 1.42
CA PHE A 49 5.06 13.28 0.32
C PHE A 49 5.37 14.69 0.81
N SER A 50 4.78 15.09 1.95
CA SER A 50 5.04 16.42 2.52
C SER A 50 6.51 16.59 2.87
N SER A 51 7.14 15.57 3.46
CA SER A 51 8.58 15.59 3.76
C SER A 51 9.43 15.62 2.48
N PHE A 52 9.00 14.94 1.42
CA PHE A 52 9.73 14.84 0.16
C PHE A 52 9.95 16.19 -0.52
N PHE A 53 9.06 17.17 -0.37
CA PHE A 53 9.29 18.53 -0.90
C PHE A 53 10.51 19.22 -0.27
N PHE A 54 10.86 18.87 0.95
CA PHE A 54 11.99 19.48 1.68
C PHE A 54 13.24 18.60 1.64
N THR A 55 13.08 17.28 1.71
CA THR A 55 14.20 16.34 1.83
C THR A 55 14.49 15.57 0.54
N GLY A 56 13.63 15.65 -0.48
CA GLY A 56 13.73 14.82 -1.68
C GLY A 56 15.06 14.94 -2.41
N ALA A 57 15.58 16.15 -2.59
CA ALA A 57 16.87 16.37 -3.24
C ALA A 57 18.04 15.74 -2.46
N ALA A 58 17.99 15.76 -1.12
CA ALA A 58 19.01 15.16 -0.27
C ALA A 58 18.87 13.64 -0.19
N ASP A 59 17.64 13.13 -0.23
CA ASP A 59 17.33 11.71 -0.16
C ASP A 59 17.56 11.00 -1.51
N GLN A 60 17.52 11.72 -2.64
CA GLN A 60 17.61 11.13 -3.98
C GLN A 60 18.93 10.37 -4.22
N SER A 61 20.08 10.96 -3.89
CA SER A 61 21.38 10.29 -4.08
C SER A 61 21.54 9.06 -3.17
N ILE A 62 20.92 9.08 -1.98
CA ILE A 62 20.92 7.97 -1.04
C ILE A 62 20.05 6.82 -1.57
N ILE A 63 18.88 7.15 -2.13
CA ILE A 63 17.95 6.17 -2.70
C ILE A 63 18.53 5.53 -3.96
N ASP A 64 19.11 6.32 -4.86
CA ASP A 64 19.63 5.84 -6.14
C ASP A 64 20.96 5.09 -5.99
N GLY A 65 21.79 5.49 -5.01
CA GLY A 65 23.11 4.90 -4.77
C GLY A 65 23.14 3.83 -3.67
N GLY A 66 22.11 3.73 -2.84
CA GLY A 66 22.09 2.84 -1.68
C GLY A 66 21.80 1.39 -2.03
N SER A 67 22.52 0.44 -1.43
CA SER A 67 22.17 -0.97 -1.53
C SER A 67 20.83 -1.25 -0.82
N ALA A 68 20.08 -2.26 -1.26
CA ALA A 68 18.78 -2.61 -0.66
C ALA A 68 18.89 -2.82 0.87
N GLN A 69 20.02 -3.35 1.35
CA GLN A 69 20.27 -3.60 2.76
C GLN A 69 20.52 -2.31 3.56
N GLU A 70 21.22 -1.33 2.97
CA GLU A 70 21.40 -0.01 3.57
C GLU A 70 20.08 0.74 3.62
N LEU A 71 19.27 0.69 2.55
CA LEU A 71 17.98 1.38 2.52
C LEU A 71 16.96 0.83 3.54
N ILE A 72 17.08 -0.43 3.94
CA ILE A 72 16.24 -1.03 5.01
C ILE A 72 16.75 -0.63 6.40
N SER A 73 18.03 -0.27 6.53
CA SER A 73 18.64 0.11 7.80
C SER A 73 18.10 1.46 8.29
N THR A 74 17.79 1.59 9.58
CA THR A 74 17.25 2.84 10.15
C THR A 74 18.27 4.00 10.11
N ASN A 75 19.56 3.71 9.99
CA ASN A 75 20.65 4.69 9.95
C ASN A 75 21.26 4.84 8.55
N ASN A 76 20.40 5.03 7.54
CA ASN A 76 20.79 5.15 6.14
C ASN A 76 20.95 6.60 5.66
N GLY A 77 20.83 7.57 6.57
CA GLY A 77 21.01 8.99 6.25
C GLY A 77 19.80 9.67 5.61
N VAL A 78 18.72 8.94 5.29
CA VAL A 78 17.48 9.52 4.75
C VAL A 78 16.87 10.48 5.76
N LYS A 79 16.50 11.67 5.28
CA LYS A 79 15.90 12.75 6.07
C LYS A 79 14.38 12.75 6.01
N ASN A 80 13.78 12.01 5.08
CA ASN A 80 12.33 11.86 5.01
C ASN A 80 11.75 11.35 6.33
N TYR A 81 10.73 12.02 6.86
CA TYR A 81 10.11 11.66 8.15
C TYR A 81 9.39 10.30 8.14
N ALA A 82 8.99 9.83 6.97
CA ALA A 82 8.44 8.48 6.78
C ALA A 82 9.54 7.42 6.57
N GLY A 83 10.81 7.80 6.73
CA GLY A 83 12.00 6.97 6.54
C GLY A 83 12.28 6.66 5.06
N SER A 84 13.25 5.77 4.83
CA SER A 84 13.69 5.39 3.47
C SER A 84 12.57 4.83 2.59
N ARG A 85 11.67 3.99 3.13
CA ARG A 85 10.55 3.45 2.34
C ARG A 85 9.56 4.54 1.94
N GLY A 86 9.33 5.52 2.82
CA GLY A 86 8.50 6.68 2.54
C GLY A 86 9.14 7.55 1.47
N ALA A 87 10.44 7.80 1.57
CA ALA A 87 11.19 8.55 0.58
C ALA A 87 11.17 7.87 -0.81
N GLN A 88 11.32 6.55 -0.86
CA GLN A 88 11.20 5.76 -2.09
C GLN A 88 9.79 5.85 -2.69
N LEU A 89 8.74 5.68 -1.88
CA LEU A 89 7.35 5.77 -2.34
C LEU A 89 7.01 7.18 -2.83
N ALA A 90 7.51 8.21 -2.14
CA ALA A 90 7.33 9.59 -2.53
C ALA A 90 8.06 9.90 -3.84
N SER A 91 9.33 9.51 -3.98
CA SER A 91 10.09 9.71 -5.22
C SER A 91 9.42 8.98 -6.39
N TYR A 92 9.02 7.72 -6.22
CA TYR A 92 8.34 6.96 -7.28
C TYR A 92 7.00 7.58 -7.70
N LEU A 93 6.14 7.96 -6.75
CA LEU A 93 4.81 8.49 -7.07
C LEU A 93 4.85 9.93 -7.57
N ILE A 94 5.73 10.76 -7.01
CA ILE A 94 5.84 12.18 -7.36
C ILE A 94 6.75 12.36 -8.59
N ASN A 95 7.96 11.80 -8.62
CA ASN A 95 8.88 12.04 -9.74
C ASN A 95 8.58 11.16 -10.96
N ASP A 96 8.33 9.87 -10.77
CA ASP A 96 8.28 8.92 -11.90
C ASP A 96 6.88 8.68 -12.45
N CYS A 97 5.83 8.81 -11.62
CA CYS A 97 4.47 8.42 -12.00
C CYS A 97 3.54 9.61 -12.29
N PHE A 98 3.15 10.37 -11.27
CA PHE A 98 2.00 11.29 -11.34
C PHE A 98 2.35 12.76 -11.12
N GLY A 99 3.57 13.10 -10.65
CA GLY A 99 3.87 14.47 -10.26
C GLY A 99 3.19 14.86 -8.96
N VAL A 100 2.95 16.18 -8.81
CA VAL A 100 2.17 16.77 -7.71
C VAL A 100 0.73 16.25 -7.67
N SER A 101 0.21 15.72 -8.78
CA SER A 101 -1.14 15.14 -8.81
C SER A 101 -1.29 13.85 -7.98
N SER A 102 -0.18 13.23 -7.57
CA SER A 102 -0.15 12.09 -6.65
C SER A 102 -0.88 12.33 -5.31
N PHE A 103 -1.05 13.59 -4.88
CA PHE A 103 -1.88 13.92 -3.71
C PHE A 103 -3.35 13.52 -3.85
N LEU A 104 -3.88 13.45 -5.07
CA LEU A 104 -5.23 12.93 -5.33
C LEU A 104 -5.34 11.45 -4.94
N ILE A 105 -4.26 10.68 -5.08
CA ILE A 105 -4.21 9.27 -4.65
C ILE A 105 -4.36 9.18 -3.13
N LEU A 106 -3.75 10.09 -2.36
CA LEU A 106 -3.89 10.13 -0.90
C LEU A 106 -5.35 10.33 -0.49
N VAL A 107 -6.01 11.32 -1.11
CA VAL A 107 -7.43 11.62 -0.87
C VAL A 107 -8.28 10.41 -1.25
N PHE A 108 -8.03 9.82 -2.42
CA PHE A 108 -8.73 8.62 -2.86
C PHE A 108 -8.58 7.46 -1.87
N LEU A 109 -7.36 7.18 -1.39
CA LEU A 109 -7.09 6.12 -0.43
C LEU A 109 -7.78 6.36 0.91
N ALA A 110 -7.76 7.59 1.41
CA ALA A 110 -8.44 7.96 2.65
C ALA A 110 -9.96 7.76 2.54
N VAL A 111 -10.55 8.24 1.44
CA VAL A 111 -12.00 8.08 1.18
C VAL A 111 -12.36 6.61 0.97
N ALA A 112 -11.52 5.83 0.29
CA ALA A 112 -11.71 4.39 0.12
C ALA A 112 -11.64 3.64 1.45
N GLY A 113 -10.69 3.98 2.31
CA GLY A 113 -10.57 3.41 3.66
C GLY A 113 -11.79 3.71 4.52
N LEU A 114 -12.22 4.98 4.58
CA LEU A 114 -13.44 5.37 5.31
C LEU A 114 -14.71 4.70 4.77
N LYS A 115 -14.79 4.50 3.46
CA LYS A 115 -15.90 3.77 2.83
C LYS A 115 -15.92 2.29 3.24
N LEU A 116 -14.75 1.64 3.27
CA LEU A 116 -14.61 0.24 3.70
C LEU A 116 -15.00 0.05 5.16
N MET A 117 -14.72 1.04 6.01
CA MET A 117 -15.16 1.08 7.41
C MET A 117 -16.65 1.40 7.60
N ARG A 118 -17.41 1.59 6.50
CA ARG A 118 -18.82 2.05 6.49
C ARG A 118 -19.06 3.37 7.23
N VAL A 119 -18.02 4.17 7.45
CA VAL A 119 -18.11 5.48 8.11
C VAL A 119 -18.75 6.52 7.18
N ARG A 120 -18.48 6.44 5.87
CA ARG A 120 -19.16 7.25 4.85
C ARG A 120 -19.60 6.43 3.65
N VAL A 121 -20.80 6.71 3.16
CA VAL A 121 -21.32 6.14 1.91
C VAL A 121 -20.88 7.02 0.74
N VAL A 122 -19.73 6.70 0.14
CA VAL A 122 -19.14 7.47 -0.98
C VAL A 122 -19.17 6.65 -2.26
N ARG A 123 -19.62 7.25 -3.36
CA ARG A 123 -19.68 6.58 -4.68
C ARG A 123 -18.38 6.81 -5.45
N LEU A 124 -17.29 6.18 -5.00
CA LEU A 124 -15.95 6.28 -5.62
C LEU A 124 -15.94 6.03 -7.13
N TRP A 125 -16.77 5.13 -7.64
CA TRP A 125 -16.81 4.82 -9.08
C TRP A 125 -17.26 6.02 -9.94
N LYS A 126 -18.09 6.91 -9.39
CA LYS A 126 -18.51 8.15 -10.06
C LYS A 126 -17.38 9.19 -10.20
N TRP A 127 -16.24 8.99 -9.55
CA TRP A 127 -15.12 9.92 -9.67
C TRP A 127 -14.32 9.68 -10.96
N PHE A 128 -14.44 8.50 -11.56
CA PHE A 128 -13.74 8.13 -12.78
C PHE A 128 -14.66 8.09 -14.01
N ILE A 129 -15.97 8.03 -13.78
CA ILE A 129 -17.00 7.97 -14.81
C ILE A 129 -17.93 9.14 -14.53
N GLY A 130 -17.72 10.22 -15.30
CA GLY A 130 -18.53 11.43 -15.26
C GLY A 130 -19.99 11.14 -15.60
#